data_AF-A0A0F9AP66-F1
#
_entry.id   AF-A0A0F9AP66-F1
#
_cell.length_a   1.000
_cell.length_b   1.000
_cell.length_c   1.000
_cell.angle_alpha   90.00
_cell.angle_beta   90.00
_cell.angle_gamma   90.00
#
_symmetry.space_group_name_H-M   'P 1'
#
loop_
_entity.id
_entity.type
_entity.pdbx_description
1 polymer ?
#
loop_
_entity_poly.entity_id
_entity_poly.type
_entity_poly.pdbx_seq_one_letter_code
_entity_poly.pdbx_strand_id
1 'polypeptide(L)'
;RAPQGWKNEHLNNVGIEAEDGKEDRDISLSEKERRSAWARLLAKIYEVRAFTCPKCQSDMNLIAVIMDPEEIRKILQHLVKIGRSPPGINTASLN
;
A
#
# COMPACT_ATOMS: atom_id res chain seq x y z
N ARG A 1 12.23 -8.09 7.86
CA ARG A 1 12.42 -7.23 9.06
C ARG A 1 12.71 -5.83 8.53
N ALA A 2 12.03 -4.79 9.02
CA ALA A 2 12.27 -3.42 8.53
C ALA A 2 13.74 -3.00 8.81
N PRO A 3 14.33 -2.12 7.97
CA PRO A 3 15.70 -1.64 8.16
C PRO A 3 15.89 -0.91 9.49
N GLN A 4 17.11 -0.97 10.05
CA GLN A 4 17.46 -0.19 11.25
C GLN A 4 17.53 1.30 10.87
N GLY A 5 16.86 2.16 11.64
CA GLY A 5 16.86 3.62 11.43
C GLY A 5 15.53 4.25 10.99
N TRP A 6 14.59 3.46 10.45
CA TRP A 6 13.27 3.93 9.97
C TRP A 6 12.49 4.79 10.99
N LYS A 7 12.65 4.54 12.30
CA LYS A 7 11.88 5.22 13.35
C LYS A 7 12.31 6.67 13.60
N ASN A 8 13.57 7.02 13.32
CA ASN A 8 14.12 8.31 13.74
C ASN A 8 13.80 9.43 12.75
N GLU A 9 13.42 9.08 11.53
CA GLU A 9 13.15 10.04 10.46
C GLU A 9 11.72 10.61 10.53
N HIS A 10 10.80 9.90 11.20
CA HIS A 10 9.39 10.31 11.33
C HIS A 10 9.04 11.03 12.63
N LEU A 11 9.96 11.12 13.61
CA LEU A 11 9.69 11.78 14.90
C LEU A 11 10.13 13.26 14.94
N ASN A 12 10.98 13.71 14.01
CA ASN A 12 11.57 15.05 14.07
C ASN A 12 10.71 16.17 13.43
N ASN A 13 9.52 15.87 12.90
CA ASN A 13 8.69 16.87 12.20
C ASN A 13 7.31 17.12 12.82
N VAL A 14 7.09 16.70 14.06
CA VAL A 14 5.84 17.01 14.78
C VAL A 14 6.19 17.83 16.02
N GLY A 15 6.52 19.10 15.78
CA GLY A 15 6.38 20.12 16.81
C GLY A 15 4.89 20.37 17.01
N ILE A 16 4.31 19.82 18.08
CA ILE A 16 2.99 20.20 18.56
C ILE A 16 3.20 20.87 19.91
N GLU A 17 3.15 22.19 19.87
CA GLU A 17 2.89 23.05 21.02
C GLU A 17 1.46 22.81 21.52
N ALA A 18 1.26 23.12 22.80
CA ALA A 18 0.28 22.51 23.68
C ALA A 18 -1.18 23.01 23.52
N GLU A 19 -2.06 22.13 24.04
CA GLU A 19 -3.27 22.43 24.82
C GLU A 19 -4.65 22.04 24.25
N ASP A 20 -5.39 21.44 25.19
CA ASP A 20 -6.84 21.34 25.37
C ASP A 20 -7.58 20.07 24.89
N GLY A 21 -7.62 19.09 25.80
CA GLY A 21 -8.91 18.65 26.33
C GLY A 21 -9.82 17.78 25.46
N LYS A 22 -9.37 16.57 25.09
CA LYS A 22 -10.26 15.40 24.97
C LYS A 22 -9.47 14.14 25.26
N GLU A 23 -9.89 13.41 26.29
CA GLU A 23 -9.34 12.12 26.70
C GLU A 23 -9.59 11.10 25.57
N ASP A 24 -8.66 11.03 24.63
CA ASP A 24 -8.54 9.89 23.73
C ASP A 24 -8.16 8.71 24.62
N ARG A 25 -9.17 7.90 24.98
CA ARG A 25 -8.96 6.63 25.68
C ARG A 25 -7.85 5.88 24.97
N ASP A 26 -6.69 5.85 25.59
CA ASP A 26 -5.50 5.23 25.05
C ASP A 26 -5.78 3.72 25.05
N ILE A 27 -6.37 3.22 23.96
CA ILE A 27 -6.61 1.79 23.79
C ILE A 27 -5.23 1.20 23.58
N SER A 28 -4.60 0.80 24.69
CA SER A 28 -3.35 0.06 24.73
C SER A 28 -3.59 -1.32 24.12
N LEU A 29 -3.66 -1.35 22.80
CA LEU A 29 -3.73 -2.56 22.02
C LEU A 29 -2.35 -3.20 22.02
N SER A 30 -2.31 -4.50 22.23
CA SER A 30 -1.08 -5.26 21.99
C SER A 30 -0.64 -5.11 20.54
N GLU A 31 0.65 -5.31 20.29
CA GLU A 31 1.23 -5.34 18.95
C GLU A 31 0.46 -6.26 17.99
N LYS A 32 -0.04 -7.38 18.51
CA LYS A 32 -0.81 -8.38 17.76
C LYS A 32 -2.17 -7.84 17.32
N GLU A 33 -2.85 -7.11 18.19
CA GLU A 33 -4.15 -6.51 17.89
C GLU A 33 -4.00 -5.38 16.86
N ARG A 34 -2.96 -4.54 16.99
CA ARG A 34 -2.64 -3.53 15.97
C ARG A 34 -2.40 -4.15 14.59
N ARG A 35 -1.57 -5.20 14.51
CA ARG A 35 -1.30 -5.92 13.26
C ARG A 35 -2.57 -6.56 12.67
N SER A 36 -3.44 -7.13 13.52
CA SER A 36 -4.71 -7.72 13.09
C SER A 36 -5.70 -6.67 12.58
N ALA A 37 -5.83 -5.54 13.27
CA ALA A 37 -6.67 -4.43 12.84
C ALA A 37 -6.18 -3.85 11.51
N TRP A 38 -4.87 -3.66 11.37
CA TRP A 38 -4.26 -3.17 10.12
C TRP A 38 -4.47 -4.15 8.95
N ALA A 39 -4.35 -5.46 9.19
CA ALA A 39 -4.66 -6.48 8.19
C ALA A 39 -6.14 -6.49 7.77
N ARG A 40 -7.08 -6.26 8.72
CA ARG A 40 -8.51 -6.11 8.41
C ARG A 40 -8.80 -4.85 7.60
N LEU A 41 -8.12 -3.75 7.88
CA LEU A 41 -8.25 -2.50 7.11
C LEU A 41 -7.72 -2.68 5.68
N LEU A 42 -6.56 -3.32 5.53
CA LEU A 42 -6.07 -3.70 4.20
C LEU A 42 -7.07 -4.60 3.47
N ALA A 43 -7.62 -5.62 4.12
CA ALA A 43 -8.61 -6.50 3.49
C ALA A 43 -9.86 -5.75 3.01
N LYS A 44 -10.29 -4.71 3.75
CA LYS A 44 -11.42 -3.84 3.36
C LYS A 44 -11.08 -2.87 2.22
N ILE A 45 -9.86 -2.34 2.17
CA ILE A 45 -9.43 -1.46 1.07
C ILE A 45 -9.25 -2.26 -0.21
N TYR A 46 -8.76 -3.49 -0.09
CA TYR A 46 -8.41 -4.31 -1.25
C TYR A 46 -9.49 -5.29 -1.69
N GLU A 47 -10.62 -5.47 -0.96
CA GLU A 47 -11.85 -6.29 -1.19
C GLU A 47 -11.73 -7.61 -2.00
N VAL A 48 -10.52 -8.07 -2.25
CA VAL A 48 -10.15 -9.17 -3.12
C VAL A 48 -8.99 -9.80 -2.41
N ARG A 49 -8.98 -11.14 -2.33
CA ARG A 49 -7.76 -11.86 -2.03
C ARG A 49 -6.78 -11.56 -3.17
N ALA A 50 -6.06 -10.44 -3.08
CA ALA A 50 -5.15 -9.94 -4.11
C ALA A 50 -4.02 -10.94 -4.44
N PHE A 51 -3.85 -11.94 -3.57
CA PHE A 51 -2.91 -13.03 -3.70
C PHE A 51 -3.56 -14.36 -4.13
N THR A 52 -4.75 -14.34 -4.72
CA THR A 52 -5.36 -15.54 -5.30
C THR A 52 -5.77 -15.28 -6.74
N CYS A 53 -5.31 -16.12 -7.66
CA CYS A 53 -5.65 -16.00 -9.07
C CYS A 53 -7.17 -16.20 -9.29
N PRO A 54 -7.90 -15.27 -9.93
CA PRO A 54 -9.33 -15.46 -10.19
C PRO A 54 -9.62 -16.56 -11.23
N LYS A 55 -8.62 -16.98 -12.02
CA LYS A 55 -8.77 -18.03 -13.05
C LYS A 55 -8.50 -19.44 -12.52
N CYS A 56 -7.40 -19.64 -11.79
CA CYS A 56 -6.93 -20.96 -11.36
C CYS A 56 -6.89 -21.15 -9.84
N GLN A 57 -7.29 -20.14 -9.06
CA GLN A 57 -7.31 -20.16 -7.59
C GLN A 57 -5.97 -20.47 -6.91
N SER A 58 -4.85 -20.44 -7.65
CA SER A 58 -3.52 -20.57 -7.07
C SER A 58 -3.13 -19.33 -6.28
N ASP A 59 -2.28 -19.51 -5.28
CA ASP A 59 -1.67 -18.41 -4.54
C ASP A 59 -0.72 -17.61 -5.45
N MET A 60 -0.76 -16.29 -5.33
CA MET A 60 0.10 -15.33 -6.03
C MET A 60 1.04 -14.68 -5.02
N ASN A 61 2.29 -14.45 -5.43
CA ASN A 61 3.32 -13.86 -4.56
C ASN A 61 3.64 -12.42 -5.02
N LEU A 62 3.81 -11.52 -4.05
CA LEU A 62 4.36 -10.18 -4.30
C LEU A 62 5.86 -10.30 -4.57
N ILE A 63 6.29 -10.02 -5.80
CA ILE A 63 7.71 -10.10 -6.19
C ILE A 63 8.44 -8.75 -6.11
N ALA A 64 7.73 -7.65 -6.32
CA ALA A 64 8.28 -6.30 -6.32
C ALA A 64 7.20 -5.26 -6.05
N VAL A 65 7.61 -4.13 -5.46
CA VAL A 65 6.80 -2.91 -5.39
C VAL A 65 7.55 -1.86 -6.19
N ILE A 66 6.95 -1.42 -7.29
CA ILE A 66 7.55 -0.44 -8.20
C ILE A 66 6.89 0.91 -7.95
N MET A 67 7.68 1.90 -7.54
CA MET A 67 7.19 3.25 -7.22
C MET A 67 7.77 4.33 -8.15
N ASP A 68 8.77 3.99 -8.96
CA ASP A 68 9.37 4.92 -9.92
C ASP A 68 8.37 5.22 -11.04
N PRO A 69 7.98 6.49 -11.25
CA PRO A 69 6.98 6.85 -12.26
C PRO A 69 7.38 6.50 -13.70
N GLU A 70 8.68 6.56 -14.02
CA GLU A 70 9.19 6.28 -15.36
C GLU A 70 9.21 4.77 -15.64
N GLU A 71 9.54 3.96 -14.64
CA GLU A 71 9.44 2.50 -14.73
C GLU A 71 7.97 2.06 -14.88
N ILE A 72 7.06 2.65 -14.10
CA ILE A 72 5.62 2.42 -14.23
C ILE A 72 5.15 2.77 -15.65
N ARG A 73 5.54 3.93 -16.20
CA ARG A 73 5.19 4.33 -17.57
C ARG A 73 5.66 3.30 -18.59
N LYS A 74 6.91 2.85 -18.52
CA LYS A 74 7.47 1.86 -19.47
C LYS A 74 6.68 0.55 -19.44
N ILE A 75 6.32 0.06 -18.25
CA ILE A 75 5.51 -1.15 -18.09
C ILE A 75 4.13 -0.96 -18.72
N LEU A 76 3.45 0.15 -18.42
CA LEU A 76 2.12 0.43 -18.95
C LEU A 76 2.13 0.57 -20.48
N GLN A 77 3.11 1.27 -21.05
CA GLN A 77 3.30 1.36 -22.50
C GLN A 77 3.49 -0.02 -23.13
N HIS A 78 4.29 -0.90 -22.53
CA HIS A 78 4.47 -2.26 -23.02
C HIS A 78 3.16 -3.06 -22.99
N LEU A 79 2.41 -2.99 -21.88
CA LEU A 79 1.12 -3.68 -21.72
C LEU A 79 0.08 -3.23 -22.76
N VAL A 80 0.05 -1.94 -23.09
CA VAL A 80 -0.80 -1.41 -24.17
C VAL A 80 -0.38 -1.97 -25.52
N LYS A 81 0.92 -1.97 -25.84
CA LYS A 81 1.44 -2.48 -27.12
C LYS A 81 1.10 -3.96 -27.36
N ILE A 82 1.05 -4.78 -26.31
CA ILE A 82 0.73 -6.22 -26.42
C ILE A 82 -0.77 -6.54 -26.25
N GLY A 83 -1.64 -5.52 -26.16
CA GLY A 83 -3.09 -5.72 -26.02
C GLY A 83 -3.54 -6.26 -24.65
N ARG A 84 -2.74 -6.04 -23.59
CA ARG A 84 -3.04 -6.46 -22.20
C ARG A 84 -3.11 -5.27 -21.25
N SER A 85 -3.57 -4.12 -21.73
CA SER A 85 -3.67 -2.93 -20.89
C SER A 85 -4.68 -3.13 -19.74
N PRO A 86 -4.41 -2.63 -18.54
CA PRO A 86 -5.41 -2.56 -17.49
C PRO A 86 -6.67 -1.81 -17.95
N PRO A 87 -7.86 -2.16 -17.43
CA PRO A 87 -9.09 -1.43 -17.73
C PRO A 87 -9.01 0.01 -17.22
N GLY A 88 -9.58 0.95 -17.97
CA GLY A 88 -9.63 2.37 -17.58
C GLY A 88 -8.36 3.18 -17.82
N ILE A 89 -7.34 2.62 -18.50
CA ILE A 89 -6.13 3.38 -18.83
C ILE A 89 -6.40 4.41 -19.92
N ASN A 90 -5.98 5.66 -19.70
CA ASN A 90 -5.96 6.68 -20.74
C ASN A 90 -4.64 6.59 -21.52
N THR A 91 -4.68 6.03 -22.72
CA THR A 91 -3.49 5.83 -23.55
C THR A 91 -2.85 7.12 -24.04
N ALA A 92 -3.60 8.23 -24.09
CA ALA A 92 -3.06 9.54 -24.48
C ALA A 92 -2.14 10.14 -23.39
N SER A 93 -2.35 9.80 -22.11
CA SER A 93 -1.48 10.23 -21.00
C SER A 93 -0.14 9.49 -20.88
N LEU A 94 0.07 8.46 -21.72
CA LEU A 94 1.29 7.64 -21.73
C LEU A 94 2.30 8.09 -22.80
N ASN A 95 1.98 9.08 -23.62
CA ASN A 95 2.87 9.67 -24.63
C ASN A 95 3.52 10.95 -24.15
#